data_AF-A0A6L8KNG0-F1
#
_entry.id   AF-A0A6L8KNG0-F1
#
_cell.length_a   1.000
_cell.length_b   1.000
_cell.length_c   1.000
_cell.angle_alpha   90.00
_cell.angle_beta   90.00
_cell.angle_gamma   90.00
#
_symmetry.space_group_name_H-M   'P 1'
#
loop_
_entity.id
_entity.type
_entity.pdbx_description
1 polymer ?
#
loop_
_entity_poly.entity_id
_entity_poly.type
_entity_poly.pdbx_seq_one_letter_code
_entity_poly.pdbx_strand_id
1 'polypeptide(L)'
;MIFLAMFVSAKQRGASLLEFAVTVSVIGILMALLLQRIWYYQDEAEKAAVEMTVANVRAALEIKVVEAKLPGRSIDLTIFTEENPLNLLKSKPANYAGELFNPNDKDIGAGNWCFNRTDKSLIYLLNKRISFVDAQSKRLKFKVKLFYLPQSPEPGSVAFEQVED
;
A
#
# COMPACT_ATOMS: atom_id res chain seq x y z
N MET A 1 -55.66 28.53 -4.38
CA MET A 1 -55.42 27.47 -3.37
C MET A 1 -54.05 27.71 -2.77
N ILE A 2 -53.98 28.33 -1.59
CA ILE A 2 -52.73 28.73 -0.93
C ILE A 2 -52.47 27.71 0.18
N PHE A 3 -51.37 26.97 0.07
CA PHE A 3 -50.89 26.08 1.14
C PHE A 3 -50.34 26.92 2.28
N LEU A 4 -51.02 26.91 3.43
CA LEU A 4 -50.55 27.54 4.65
C LEU A 4 -49.48 26.62 5.27
N ALA A 5 -48.21 26.98 5.09
CA ALA A 5 -47.13 26.36 5.83
C ALA A 5 -47.26 26.74 7.31
N MET A 6 -47.79 25.83 8.13
CA MET A 6 -47.66 25.94 9.58
C MET A 6 -46.20 25.73 9.95
N PHE A 7 -45.47 26.84 10.09
CA PHE A 7 -44.21 26.84 10.82
C PHE A 7 -44.52 26.46 12.27
N VAL A 8 -44.22 25.22 12.64
CA VAL A 8 -44.06 24.83 14.05
C VAL A 8 -42.90 25.66 14.58
N SER A 9 -43.24 26.75 15.27
CA SER A 9 -42.27 27.55 16.00
C SER A 9 -41.95 26.81 17.29
N ALA A 10 -40.97 25.91 17.24
CA ALA A 10 -40.44 25.27 18.43
C ALA A 10 -39.86 26.37 19.33
N LYS A 11 -40.52 26.62 20.46
CA LYS A 11 -40.06 27.56 21.49
C LYS A 11 -38.65 27.10 21.92
N GLN A 12 -37.60 27.86 21.59
CA GLN A 12 -36.23 27.58 22.04
C GLN A 12 -36.20 27.68 23.57
N ARG A 13 -36.42 26.56 24.25
CA ARG A 13 -35.93 26.32 25.61
C ARG A 13 -34.49 25.88 25.41
N GLY A 14 -33.52 26.59 25.99
CA GLY A 14 -32.13 26.13 26.00
C GLY A 14 -32.09 24.66 26.42
N ALA A 15 -31.28 23.85 25.73
CA ALA A 15 -31.26 22.40 25.91
C ALA A 15 -31.23 22.05 27.40
N SER A 16 -32.18 21.23 27.85
CA SER A 16 -32.09 20.70 29.21
C SER A 16 -30.80 19.88 29.32
N LEU A 17 -30.15 19.87 30.49
CA LEU A 17 -28.93 19.10 30.71
C LEU A 17 -29.07 17.63 30.30
N LEU A 18 -30.29 17.07 30.39
CA LEU A 18 -30.64 15.72 29.96
C LEU A 18 -30.62 15.58 28.43
N GLU A 19 -31.28 16.48 27.69
CA GLU A 19 -31.28 16.45 26.21
C GLU A 19 -29.87 16.58 25.64
N PHE A 20 -29.03 17.45 26.23
CA PHE A 20 -27.62 17.56 25.86
C PHE A 20 -26.86 16.26 26.15
N ALA A 21 -27.03 15.69 27.36
CA ALA A 21 -26.39 14.44 27.74
C ALA A 21 -26.75 13.29 26.79
N VAL A 22 -28.03 13.12 26.47
CA VAL A 22 -28.49 12.07 25.53
C VAL A 22 -27.92 12.30 24.14
N THR A 23 -27.90 13.54 23.65
CA THR A 23 -27.34 13.88 22.33
C THR A 23 -25.86 13.53 22.27
N VAL A 24 -25.08 13.92 23.28
CA VAL A 24 -23.64 13.61 23.37
C VAL A 24 -23.42 12.11 23.48
N SER A 25 -24.23 11.37 24.24
CA SER A 25 -24.14 9.91 24.33
C SER A 25 -24.39 9.24 22.98
N VAL A 26 -25.41 9.65 22.24
CA VAL A 26 -25.70 9.09 20.90
C VAL A 26 -24.56 9.41 19.93
N ILE A 27 -24.07 10.65 19.90
CA ILE A 27 -22.92 11.04 19.07
C ILE A 27 -21.67 10.23 19.43
N GLY A 28 -21.41 10.02 20.73
CA GLY A 28 -20.28 9.22 21.20
C GLY A 28 -20.34 7.77 20.72
N ILE A 29 -21.52 7.14 20.78
CA ILE A 29 -21.74 5.77 20.27
C ILE A 29 -21.52 5.71 18.76
N LEU A 30 -22.11 6.64 17.99
CA LEU A 30 -21.92 6.70 16.54
C LEU A 30 -20.47 6.93 16.15
N MET A 31 -19.77 7.81 16.86
CA MET A 31 -18.35 8.09 16.64
C MET A 31 -17.50 6.83 16.91
N ALA A 32 -17.75 6.11 18.01
CA ALA A 32 -17.03 4.89 18.33
C ALA A 32 -17.19 3.82 17.23
N LEU A 33 -18.42 3.62 16.74
CA LEU A 33 -18.71 2.69 15.65
C LEU A 33 -18.03 3.12 14.33
N LEU A 34 -18.06 4.42 14.02
CA LEU A 34 -17.40 4.97 12.84
C LEU A 34 -15.89 4.74 12.89
N LEU A 35 -15.25 5.04 14.03
CA LEU A 35 -13.81 4.82 14.18
C LEU A 35 -13.47 3.34 13.97
N GLN A 36 -14.19 2.44 14.63
CA GLN A 36 -13.98 0.99 14.48
C GLN A 36 -14.06 0.55 13.02
N ARG A 37 -15.00 1.12 12.24
CA ARG A 37 -15.14 0.80 10.83
C ARG A 37 -14.02 1.39 9.97
N ILE A 38 -13.56 2.60 10.28
CA ILE A 38 -12.43 3.24 9.60
C ILE A 38 -11.15 2.42 9.75
N TRP A 39 -10.85 1.93 10.96
CA TRP A 39 -9.66 1.10 11.20
C TRP A 39 -9.65 -0.15 10.31
N TYR A 40 -10.79 -0.85 10.23
CA TYR A 40 -10.93 -2.04 9.38
C TYR A 40 -10.68 -1.76 7.90
N TYR A 41 -11.20 -0.63 7.38
CA TYR A 41 -10.99 -0.28 5.97
C TYR A 41 -9.58 0.20 5.66
N GLN A 42 -8.83 0.72 6.65
CA GLN A 42 -7.45 1.15 6.44
C GLN A 42 -6.53 -0.04 6.15
N ASP A 43 -6.69 -1.15 6.89
CA ASP A 43 -5.85 -2.35 6.70
C ASP A 43 -6.09 -3.00 5.33
N GLU A 44 -7.35 -3.15 4.92
CA GLU A 44 -7.70 -3.69 3.61
C GLU A 44 -7.26 -2.76 2.47
N ALA A 45 -7.36 -1.44 2.65
CA ALA A 45 -6.91 -0.47 1.66
C ALA A 45 -5.37 -0.48 1.53
N GLU A 46 -4.63 -0.59 2.63
CA GLU A 46 -3.17 -0.72 2.60
C GLU A 46 -2.76 -1.98 1.84
N LYS A 47 -3.36 -3.13 2.16
CA LYS A 47 -3.11 -4.39 1.47
C LYS A 47 -3.40 -4.28 -0.04
N ALA A 48 -4.57 -3.77 -0.41
CA ALA A 48 -4.94 -3.59 -1.81
C ALA A 48 -3.98 -2.65 -2.55
N ALA A 49 -3.52 -1.57 -1.92
CA ALA A 49 -2.55 -0.65 -2.51
C ALA A 49 -1.17 -1.30 -2.73
N VAL A 50 -0.73 -2.12 -1.78
CA VAL A 50 0.51 -2.90 -1.89
C VAL A 50 0.40 -3.91 -3.03
N GLU A 51 -0.67 -4.71 -3.06
CA GLU A 51 -0.94 -5.71 -4.11
C GLU A 51 -1.01 -5.06 -5.50
N MET A 52 -1.68 -3.92 -5.63
CA MET A 52 -1.75 -3.17 -6.88
C MET A 52 -0.36 -2.71 -7.35
N THR A 53 0.48 -2.23 -6.44
CA THR A 53 1.85 -1.80 -6.79
C THR A 53 2.69 -2.99 -7.25
N VAL A 54 2.61 -4.11 -6.53
CA VAL A 54 3.29 -5.37 -6.88
C VAL A 54 2.83 -5.89 -8.24
N ALA A 55 1.52 -5.87 -8.51
CA ALA A 55 0.94 -6.29 -9.78
C ALA A 55 1.43 -5.41 -10.94
N ASN A 56 1.47 -4.09 -10.75
CA ASN A 56 1.98 -3.15 -11.75
C ASN A 56 3.46 -3.39 -12.07
N VAL A 57 4.29 -3.63 -11.05
CA VAL A 57 5.72 -3.96 -11.24
C VAL A 57 5.86 -5.27 -12.01
N ARG A 58 5.09 -6.31 -11.65
CA ARG A 58 5.10 -7.60 -12.34
C ARG A 58 4.73 -7.45 -13.83
N ALA A 59 3.65 -6.74 -14.12
CA ALA A 59 3.21 -6.50 -15.50
C ALA A 59 4.26 -5.73 -16.30
N ALA A 60 4.88 -4.70 -15.71
CA ALA A 60 5.94 -3.93 -16.36
C ALA A 60 7.18 -4.80 -16.65
N LEU A 61 7.54 -5.70 -15.73
CA LEU A 61 8.64 -6.64 -15.89
C LEU A 61 8.36 -7.66 -17.00
N GLU A 62 7.15 -8.22 -17.07
CA GLU A 62 6.75 -9.14 -18.14
C GLU A 62 6.86 -8.49 -19.53
N ILE A 63 6.41 -7.24 -19.66
CA ILE A 63 6.54 -6.48 -20.92
C ILE A 63 8.03 -6.30 -21.29
N LYS A 64 8.89 -5.97 -20.33
CA LYS A 64 10.33 -5.78 -20.56
C LYS A 64 11.03 -7.07 -20.98
N VAL A 65 10.62 -8.20 -20.42
CA VAL A 65 11.14 -9.52 -20.79
C VAL A 65 10.74 -9.89 -22.21
N VAL A 66 9.51 -9.58 -22.62
CA VAL A 66 9.06 -9.77 -24.01
C VAL A 66 9.84 -8.86 -24.96
N GLU A 67 10.04 -7.58 -24.61
CA GLU A 67 10.86 -6.64 -25.38
C GLU A 67 12.32 -7.12 -25.54
N ALA A 68 12.88 -7.75 -24.50
CA ALA A 68 14.24 -8.29 -24.49
C ALA A 68 14.42 -9.52 -25.38
N LYS A 69 13.33 -10.21 -25.76
CA LYS A 69 13.33 -11.38 -26.65
C LYS A 69 13.10 -11.03 -28.11
N LEU A 70 12.87 -9.75 -28.44
CA LEU A 70 12.64 -9.33 -29.82
C LEU A 70 13.94 -9.37 -30.64
N PRO A 71 13.88 -9.82 -31.91
CA PRO A 71 15.06 -9.90 -32.77
C PRO A 71 15.70 -8.51 -32.96
N GLY A 72 17.01 -8.42 -32.70
CA GLY A 72 17.76 -7.16 -32.77
C GLY A 72 17.89 -6.40 -31.44
N ARG A 73 17.28 -6.89 -30.35
CA ARG A 73 17.53 -6.41 -28.97
C ARG A 73 17.91 -7.60 -28.09
N SER A 74 19.16 -7.66 -27.66
CA SER A 74 19.59 -8.54 -26.57
C SER A 74 19.75 -7.69 -25.31
N ILE A 75 18.69 -7.56 -24.52
CA ILE A 75 18.79 -6.91 -23.21
C ILE A 75 19.15 -8.01 -22.21
N ASP A 76 20.25 -7.82 -21.49
CA ASP A 76 20.63 -8.72 -20.41
C ASP A 76 19.61 -8.62 -19.27
N LEU A 77 18.85 -9.70 -19.08
CA LEU A 77 17.80 -9.78 -18.07
C LEU A 77 18.37 -9.74 -16.64
N THR A 78 19.68 -9.98 -16.45
CA THR A 78 20.32 -9.89 -15.14
C THR A 78 20.35 -8.47 -14.58
N ILE A 79 20.27 -7.44 -15.45
CA ILE A 79 20.21 -6.04 -15.05
C ILE A 79 18.96 -5.75 -14.20
N PHE A 80 17.83 -6.39 -14.49
CA PHE A 80 16.58 -6.20 -13.72
C PHE A 80 16.63 -6.76 -12.31
N THR A 81 17.58 -7.66 -12.01
CA THR A 81 17.88 -8.14 -10.66
C THR A 81 18.76 -7.17 -9.86
N GLU A 82 19.44 -6.24 -10.54
CA GLU A 82 20.32 -5.26 -9.90
C GLU A 82 19.66 -3.89 -9.73
N GLU A 83 18.75 -3.55 -10.64
CA GLU A 83 18.06 -2.28 -10.66
C GLU A 83 16.81 -2.26 -9.79
N ASN A 84 16.42 -1.05 -9.40
CA ASN A 84 15.20 -0.80 -8.66
C ASN A 84 13.97 -1.14 -9.52
N PRO A 85 13.14 -2.12 -9.12
CA PRO A 85 11.99 -2.58 -9.92
C PRO A 85 10.93 -1.49 -10.11
N LEU A 86 10.89 -0.45 -9.26
CA LEU A 86 10.01 0.70 -9.45
C LEU A 86 10.42 1.59 -10.62
N ASN A 87 11.65 1.48 -11.13
CA ASN A 87 12.08 2.20 -12.33
C ASN A 87 11.40 1.67 -13.61
N LEU A 88 10.80 0.49 -13.55
CA LEU A 88 10.00 -0.07 -14.64
C LEU A 88 8.65 0.65 -14.79
N LEU A 89 8.19 1.31 -13.73
CA LEU A 89 6.94 2.05 -13.74
C LEU A 89 7.14 3.44 -14.32
N LYS A 90 6.13 3.93 -15.08
CA LYS A 90 6.13 5.29 -15.63
C LYS A 90 6.23 6.37 -14.55
N SER A 91 5.67 6.10 -13.38
CA SER A 91 5.73 7.00 -12.22
C SER A 91 5.84 6.17 -10.96
N LYS A 92 6.76 6.57 -10.07
CA LYS A 92 6.94 5.90 -8.78
C LYS A 92 5.73 6.17 -7.88
N PRO A 93 5.39 5.24 -6.96
CA PRO A 93 4.36 5.46 -5.96
C PRO A 93 4.61 6.75 -5.16
N ALA A 94 3.55 7.47 -4.78
CA ALA A 94 3.67 8.73 -4.03
C ALA A 94 4.34 8.56 -2.66
N ASN A 95 4.22 7.37 -2.08
CA ASN A 95 4.81 6.95 -0.81
C ASN A 95 6.19 6.29 -0.98
N TYR A 96 6.94 6.65 -2.02
CA TYR A 96 8.29 6.15 -2.25
C TYR A 96 9.34 7.03 -1.55
N ALA A 97 9.99 6.47 -0.52
CA ALA A 97 11.01 7.14 0.29
C ALA A 97 12.38 7.25 -0.40
N GLY A 98 12.60 6.50 -1.48
CA GLY A 98 13.84 6.55 -2.26
C GLY A 98 14.66 5.26 -2.21
N GLU A 99 15.92 5.40 -2.63
CA GLU A 99 16.93 4.33 -2.60
C GLU A 99 17.87 4.57 -1.43
N LEU A 100 17.88 3.66 -0.46
CA LEU A 100 18.68 3.78 0.75
C LEU A 100 19.65 2.60 0.87
N PHE A 101 20.77 2.84 1.56
CA PHE A 101 21.73 1.80 1.90
C PHE A 101 21.42 1.28 3.30
N ASN A 102 21.03 0.01 3.40
CA ASN A 102 20.69 -0.66 4.67
C ASN A 102 19.72 0.14 5.58
N PRO A 103 18.53 0.50 5.08
CA PRO A 103 17.60 1.37 5.79
C PRO A 103 17.03 0.74 7.05
N ASN A 104 16.88 1.56 8.10
CA ASN A 104 16.10 1.21 9.29
C ASN A 104 14.62 1.63 9.12
N ASP A 105 13.74 1.20 10.04
CA ASP A 105 12.29 1.49 9.96
C ASP A 105 11.98 3.00 9.96
N LYS A 106 12.77 3.79 10.69
CA LYS A 106 12.61 5.25 10.80
C LYS A 106 13.03 5.95 9.52
N ASP A 107 14.03 5.44 8.82
CA ASP A 107 14.50 6.02 7.56
C ASP A 107 13.45 5.84 6.44
N ILE A 108 12.74 4.71 6.45
CA ILE A 108 11.68 4.41 5.47
C ILE A 108 10.40 5.19 5.80
N GLY A 109 10.00 5.18 7.08
CA GLY A 109 8.70 5.70 7.52
C GLY A 109 7.55 4.74 7.23
N ALA A 110 6.58 4.68 8.14
CA ALA A 110 5.47 3.74 8.04
C ALA A 110 4.54 4.08 6.86
N GLY A 111 4.10 3.07 6.11
CA GLY A 111 3.30 3.21 4.90
C GLY A 111 4.10 3.58 3.64
N ASN A 112 5.44 3.48 3.69
CA ASN A 112 6.30 3.88 2.58
C ASN A 112 7.05 2.70 1.96
N TRP A 113 7.39 2.87 0.68
CA TRP A 113 8.27 2.02 -0.12
C TRP A 113 9.70 2.53 -0.07
N CYS A 114 10.66 1.63 0.02
CA CYS A 114 12.08 1.93 -0.05
C CYS A 114 12.79 0.85 -0.84
N PHE A 115 13.73 1.23 -1.71
CA PHE A 115 14.63 0.27 -2.34
C PHE A 115 15.93 0.19 -1.54
N ASN A 116 16.24 -0.99 -1.00
CA ASN A 116 17.50 -1.21 -0.31
C ASN A 116 18.58 -1.60 -1.34
N ARG A 117 19.57 -0.72 -1.48
CA ARG A 117 20.68 -0.88 -2.44
C ARG A 117 21.66 -1.99 -2.01
N THR A 118 21.66 -2.37 -0.74
CA THR A 118 22.56 -3.40 -0.20
C THR A 118 22.12 -4.80 -0.61
N ASP A 119 20.83 -5.11 -0.47
CA ASP A 119 20.27 -6.45 -0.75
C ASP A 119 19.55 -6.53 -2.11
N LYS A 120 19.49 -5.40 -2.83
CA LYS A 120 18.76 -5.20 -4.08
C LYS A 120 17.29 -5.63 -3.94
N SER A 121 16.66 -5.25 -2.83
CA SER A 121 15.26 -5.57 -2.53
C SER A 121 14.40 -4.33 -2.41
N LEU A 122 13.12 -4.47 -2.79
CA LEU A 122 12.11 -3.46 -2.55
C LEU A 122 11.40 -3.79 -1.23
N ILE A 123 11.42 -2.84 -0.30
CA ILE A 123 10.88 -2.99 1.04
C ILE A 123 9.65 -2.08 1.17
N TYR A 124 8.54 -2.63 1.65
CA TYR A 124 7.39 -1.85 2.11
C TYR A 124 7.28 -1.96 3.63
N LEU A 125 7.21 -0.83 4.32
CA LEU A 125 7.00 -0.81 5.77
C LEU A 125 5.51 -0.58 6.06
N LEU A 126 4.84 -1.54 6.72
CA LEU A 126 3.40 -1.43 7.00
C LEU A 126 3.08 -0.24 7.90
N ASN A 127 1.95 0.41 7.65
CA ASN A 127 1.41 1.51 8.43
C ASN A 127 0.60 1.01 9.63
N LYS A 128 1.24 0.33 10.59
CA LYS A 128 0.56 -0.04 11.86
C LYS A 128 0.33 1.20 12.72
N ARG A 129 -0.80 1.88 12.54
CA ARG A 129 -1.16 3.03 13.38
C ARG A 129 -1.73 2.67 14.75
N ILE A 130 -2.32 1.48 15.01
CA ILE A 130 -2.76 1.09 16.37
C ILE A 130 -2.76 -0.44 16.59
N SER A 131 -1.63 -1.14 16.59
CA SER A 131 -1.62 -2.52 17.11
C SER A 131 -0.31 -2.89 17.78
N PHE A 132 -0.31 -2.71 19.10
CA PHE A 132 0.59 -3.35 20.06
C PHE A 132 0.29 -4.86 20.19
N VAL A 133 0.19 -5.60 19.09
CA VAL A 133 0.15 -7.06 19.13
C VAL A 133 0.84 -7.57 17.86
N ASP A 134 1.83 -8.42 18.07
CA ASP A 134 2.65 -9.13 17.08
C ASP A 134 3.50 -8.30 16.11
N ALA A 135 4.79 -8.29 16.45
CA ALA A 135 5.89 -7.93 15.60
C ALA A 135 6.60 -9.20 15.15
N GLN A 136 6.10 -9.88 14.12
CA GLN A 136 6.92 -10.91 13.46
C GLN A 136 7.31 -10.62 12.01
N SER A 137 6.73 -9.60 11.35
CA SER A 137 7.40 -8.95 10.21
C SER A 137 6.74 -7.62 9.87
N LYS A 138 7.34 -6.50 10.33
CA LYS A 138 6.88 -5.13 10.01
C LYS A 138 7.14 -4.73 8.56
N ARG A 139 7.96 -5.51 7.86
CA ARG A 139 8.50 -5.22 6.54
C ARG A 139 8.02 -6.31 5.59
N LEU A 140 7.43 -5.91 4.47
CA LEU A 140 7.26 -6.79 3.32
C LEU A 140 8.46 -6.57 2.41
N LYS A 141 9.25 -7.62 2.19
CA LYS A 141 10.39 -7.58 1.28
C LYS A 141 9.99 -8.25 -0.03
N PHE A 142 10.24 -7.58 -1.14
CA PHE A 142 9.99 -8.08 -2.47
C PHE A 142 11.30 -8.10 -3.25
N LYS A 143 11.53 -9.21 -3.94
CA LYS A 143 12.72 -9.38 -4.77
C LYS A 143 12.34 -9.90 -6.14
N VAL A 144 13.04 -9.38 -7.15
CA VAL A 144 13.01 -9.95 -8.50
C VAL A 144 13.84 -11.22 -8.47
N LYS A 145 13.23 -12.36 -8.79
CA LYS A 145 13.92 -13.65 -8.99
C LYS A 145 13.83 -14.04 -10.46
N LEU A 146 14.96 -14.42 -11.03
CA LEU A 146 15.03 -15.02 -12.37
C LEU A 146 14.76 -16.52 -12.26
N PHE A 147 13.81 -17.01 -13.04
CA PHE A 147 13.52 -18.44 -13.18
C PHE A 147 14.04 -18.91 -14.55
N TYR A 148 14.97 -19.86 -14.52
CA TYR A 148 15.52 -20.50 -15.72
C TYR A 148 14.68 -21.73 -16.07
N LEU A 149 14.30 -21.87 -17.34
CA LEU A 149 13.67 -23.10 -17.81
C LEU A 149 14.76 -24.18 -18.00
N PRO A 150 14.49 -25.45 -17.66
CA PRO A 150 15.50 -26.51 -17.56
C PRO A 150 16.23 -26.89 -18.87
N GLN A 151 15.88 -26.29 -20.01
CA GLN A 151 16.49 -26.55 -21.33
C GLN A 151 17.02 -25.30 -22.05
N SER A 152 17.14 -24.15 -21.38
CA SER A 152 17.73 -22.95 -21.98
C SER A 152 18.73 -22.28 -21.03
N PRO A 153 19.93 -21.86 -21.52
CA PRO A 153 20.84 -21.02 -20.75
C PRO A 153 20.31 -19.59 -20.56
N GLU A 154 19.19 -19.23 -21.19
CA GLU A 154 18.52 -17.94 -21.01
C GLU A 154 17.37 -18.01 -19.99
N PRO A 155 17.15 -16.95 -19.17
CA PRO A 155 16.05 -16.90 -18.22
C PRO A 155 14.69 -17.10 -18.91
N GLY A 156 13.95 -18.11 -18.48
CA GLY A 156 12.64 -18.44 -19.05
C GLY A 156 11.57 -17.46 -18.61
N SER A 157 11.65 -16.98 -17.36
CA SER A 157 10.70 -16.07 -16.73
C SER A 157 11.34 -15.28 -15.58
N VAL A 158 10.71 -14.17 -15.20
CA VAL A 158 11.16 -13.31 -14.10
C VAL A 158 9.96 -13.09 -13.19
N ALA A 159 10.09 -13.39 -11.91
CA ALA A 159 9.01 -13.22 -10.95
C ALA A 159 9.36 -12.17 -9.92
N PHE A 160 8.37 -11.34 -9.60
CA PHE A 160 8.41 -10.47 -8.44
C PHE A 160 7.66 -11.16 -7.31
N GLU A 161 8.40 -11.62 -6.31
CA GLU A 161 7.90 -12.47 -5.23
C GLU A 161 8.23 -11.85 -3.87
N GLN A 162 7.30 -12.03 -2.92
CA GLN A 162 7.55 -11.68 -1.53
C GLN A 162 8.56 -12.69 -0.97
N VAL A 163 9.63 -12.19 -0.37
CA VAL A 163 10.61 -13.01 0.33
C VAL A 163 10.25 -12.92 1.81
N GLU A 164 9.91 -14.06 2.39
CA GLU A 164 9.79 -14.20 3.85
C GLU A 164 11.18 -14.13 4.46
N ASP A 165 11.32 -13.37 5.55
CA ASP A 165 12.59 -13.13 6.25
C ASP A 165 13.13 -14.41 6.94
#